data_AF-A0A248VM08-F1
#
_entry.id   AF-A0A248VM08-F1
#
_cell.length_a   1.000
_cell.length_b   1.000
_cell.length_c   1.000
_cell.angle_alpha   90.00
_cell.angle_beta   90.00
_cell.angle_gamma   90.00
#
_symmetry.space_group_name_H-M   'P 1'
#
loop_
_entity.id
_entity.type
_entity.pdbx_description
1 polymer ?
#
loop_
_entity_poly.entity_id
_entity_poly.type
_entity_poly.pdbx_seq_one_letter_code
_entity_poly.pdbx_strand_id
1 'polypeptide(L)'
;MSLWPDMETVTLADVERTNLAIRHFGSPHAVSVGTRRFTLQFEACRARYPLRVSGVAGQVPFSAGCDAGALLPELAPAVADARGDAALLHVAEALNDWLCALEGLFGFTIELTGVAFDGTPEQGAYGLAVTHAVSGRTAHFSFLSPAVDAWLRLRAPPLQSRQALLSRLYVRLPICLPGPSLSLPRLRRVAPGDALLFDRHSSYLRVPLRMGMCRILLKFTEEYALIDHVMTDETPPVEMTSELLPIDSITFAFEAVLGTLSLSVAELAHLREGSIVAFRLPARERKVTLLCQGIPFARGELIDIEGALGVRVTRLTQEDLPA
;
A
#
# COMPACT_ATOMS: atom_id res chain seq x y z
N MET A 1 11.02 -14.79 25.59
CA MET A 1 10.10 -13.67 25.88
C MET A 1 9.65 -13.11 24.54
N SER A 2 8.35 -13.16 24.23
CA SER A 2 7.82 -12.48 23.03
C SER A 2 7.97 -10.97 23.24
N LEU A 3 8.53 -10.25 22.26
CA LEU A 3 8.70 -8.79 22.31
C LEU A 3 7.36 -8.04 22.33
N TRP A 4 6.27 -8.71 21.96
CA TRP A 4 4.92 -8.15 21.92
C TRP A 4 3.90 -9.17 22.44
N PRO A 5 3.57 -9.15 23.75
CA PRO A 5 2.65 -10.11 24.35
C PRO A 5 1.20 -9.95 23.88
N ASP A 6 0.82 -8.76 23.42
CA ASP A 6 -0.55 -8.44 22.96
C ASP A 6 -0.76 -8.69 21.45
N MET A 7 0.24 -9.21 20.75
CA MET A 7 0.10 -9.50 19.33
C MET A 7 -0.54 -10.87 19.11
N GLU A 8 -1.59 -10.89 18.30
CA GLU A 8 -2.20 -12.12 17.82
C GLU A 8 -1.17 -12.95 17.06
N THR A 9 -0.96 -14.19 17.51
CA THR A 9 -0.07 -15.15 16.84
C THR A 9 -0.85 -15.91 15.79
N VAL A 10 -0.59 -15.60 14.52
CA VAL A 10 -1.15 -16.32 13.37
C VAL A 10 -0.04 -17.12 12.69
N THR A 11 -0.35 -18.34 12.24
CA THR A 11 0.64 -19.16 11.54
C THR A 11 0.88 -18.62 10.12
N LEU A 12 2.09 -18.83 9.58
CA LEU A 12 2.39 -18.43 8.19
C LEU A 12 1.42 -19.08 7.19
N ALA A 13 1.08 -20.35 7.38
CA ALA A 13 0.16 -21.07 6.51
C ALA A 13 -1.25 -20.45 6.49
N ASP A 14 -1.74 -19.98 7.63
CA ASP A 14 -3.05 -19.32 7.74
C ASP A 14 -3.05 -17.96 7.04
N VAL A 15 -1.95 -17.20 7.19
CA VAL A 15 -1.77 -15.92 6.49
C VAL A 15 -1.70 -16.14 4.98
N GLU A 16 -0.96 -17.14 4.51
CA GLU A 16 -0.87 -17.48 3.09
C GLU A 16 -2.22 -17.89 2.51
N ARG A 17 -2.98 -18.73 3.22
CA ARG A 17 -4.34 -19.12 2.84
C ARG A 17 -5.25 -17.90 2.71
N THR A 18 -5.27 -17.04 3.72
CA THR A 18 -6.09 -15.83 3.75
C THR A 18 -5.71 -14.88 2.61
N ASN A 19 -4.41 -14.67 2.37
CA ASN A 19 -3.92 -13.83 1.28
C ASN A 19 -4.32 -14.36 -0.09
N LEU A 20 -4.31 -15.68 -0.30
CA LEU A 20 -4.81 -16.28 -1.52
C LEU A 20 -6.31 -16.04 -1.69
N ALA A 21 -7.11 -16.25 -0.65
CA ALA A 21 -8.54 -15.97 -0.68
C ALA A 21 -8.84 -14.49 -1.01
N ILE A 22 -8.11 -13.55 -0.39
CA ILE A 22 -8.22 -12.10 -0.68
C ILE A 22 -7.86 -11.79 -2.13
N ARG A 23 -6.86 -12.45 -2.71
CA ARG A 23 -6.50 -12.21 -4.13
C ARG A 23 -7.62 -12.59 -5.07
N HIS A 24 -8.34 -13.68 -4.78
CA HIS A 24 -9.45 -14.17 -5.59
C HIS A 24 -10.74 -13.40 -5.38
N PHE A 25 -11.08 -13.09 -4.12
CA PHE A 25 -12.40 -12.59 -3.73
C PHE A 25 -12.35 -11.22 -3.05
N GLY A 26 -11.20 -10.54 -3.03
CA GLY A 26 -11.07 -9.18 -2.47
C GLY A 26 -11.91 -8.15 -3.22
N SER A 27 -12.36 -8.47 -4.43
CA SER A 27 -13.43 -7.78 -5.14
C SER A 27 -14.59 -8.74 -5.40
N PRO A 28 -15.84 -8.25 -5.51
CA PRO A 28 -17.00 -9.07 -5.84
C PRO A 28 -16.77 -9.95 -7.07
N HIS A 29 -16.90 -11.26 -6.90
CA HIS A 29 -16.68 -12.28 -7.92
C HIS A 29 -18.03 -12.88 -8.34
N ALA A 30 -18.41 -12.70 -9.60
CA ALA A 30 -19.68 -13.20 -10.11
C ALA A 30 -19.61 -14.71 -10.39
N VAL A 31 -20.63 -15.45 -9.95
CA VAL A 31 -20.77 -16.89 -10.21
C VAL A 31 -22.16 -17.17 -10.76
N SER A 32 -22.23 -18.04 -11.76
CA SER A 32 -23.50 -18.45 -12.39
C SER A 32 -23.65 -19.96 -12.32
N VAL A 33 -24.80 -20.42 -11.83
CA VAL A 33 -25.14 -21.84 -11.71
C VAL A 33 -26.51 -22.04 -12.34
N GLY A 34 -26.54 -22.62 -13.55
CA GLY A 34 -27.73 -22.65 -14.37
C GLY A 34 -28.26 -21.24 -14.65
N THR A 35 -29.49 -20.96 -14.24
CA THR A 35 -30.14 -19.64 -14.37
C THR A 35 -29.88 -18.71 -13.19
N ARG A 36 -29.28 -19.20 -12.11
CA ARG A 36 -29.05 -18.44 -10.87
C ARG A 36 -27.72 -17.71 -10.93
N ARG A 37 -27.69 -16.51 -10.35
CA ARG A 37 -26.49 -15.65 -10.30
C ARG A 37 -26.19 -15.28 -8.87
N PHE A 38 -24.92 -15.36 -8.52
CA PHE A 38 -24.39 -15.07 -7.21
C PHE A 38 -23.18 -14.14 -7.31
N THR A 39 -22.82 -13.56 -6.19
CA THR A 39 -21.60 -12.78 -6.05
C THR A 39 -20.92 -13.20 -4.76
N LEU A 40 -19.66 -13.61 -4.85
CA LEU A 40 -18.83 -13.96 -3.71
C LEU A 40 -17.85 -12.84 -3.42
N GLN A 41 -17.64 -12.55 -2.14
CA GLN A 41 -16.69 -11.56 -1.70
C GLN A 41 -16.00 -12.03 -0.43
N PHE A 42 -14.70 -11.81 -0.36
CA PHE A 42 -13.91 -12.03 0.84
C PHE A 42 -14.37 -11.10 1.96
N GLU A 43 -14.44 -11.63 3.17
CA GLU A 43 -14.63 -10.85 4.37
C GLU A 43 -13.78 -11.41 5.52
N ALA A 44 -13.60 -10.61 6.58
CA ALA A 44 -13.04 -11.15 7.81
C ALA A 44 -14.03 -12.17 8.41
N CYS A 45 -13.49 -13.26 8.98
CA CYS A 45 -14.31 -14.20 9.73
C CYS A 45 -15.04 -13.48 10.87
N ARG A 46 -16.33 -13.79 11.03
CA ARG A 46 -17.10 -13.30 12.17
C ARG A 46 -16.60 -13.96 13.45
N ALA A 47 -16.75 -13.27 14.57
CA ALA A 47 -16.37 -13.82 15.88
C ALA A 47 -17.13 -15.12 16.21
N ARG A 48 -18.38 -15.25 15.72
CA ARG A 48 -19.25 -16.42 15.94
C ARG A 48 -20.12 -16.68 14.73
N TYR A 49 -20.44 -17.94 14.50
CA TYR A 49 -21.38 -18.39 13.48
C TYR A 49 -22.50 -19.22 14.14
N PRO A 50 -23.79 -18.92 13.89
CA PRO A 50 -24.91 -19.64 14.49
C PRO A 50 -24.93 -21.12 14.11
N LEU A 51 -24.52 -21.43 12.89
CA LEU A 51 -24.47 -22.78 12.34
C LEU A 51 -23.03 -23.13 11.99
N ARG A 52 -22.61 -24.36 12.29
CA ARG A 52 -21.39 -24.98 11.78
C ARG A 52 -21.78 -26.24 11.02
N VAL A 53 -21.29 -26.36 9.81
CA VAL A 53 -21.43 -27.55 8.98
C VAL A 53 -20.07 -28.20 8.77
N SER A 54 -20.04 -29.52 8.75
CA SER A 54 -18.86 -30.30 8.40
C SER A 54 -19.24 -31.34 7.36
N GLY A 55 -18.24 -31.80 6.62
CA GLY A 55 -18.53 -32.66 5.48
C GLY A 55 -17.31 -32.97 4.63
N VAL A 56 -17.59 -33.27 3.38
CA VAL A 56 -16.59 -33.57 2.36
C VAL A 56 -16.75 -32.60 1.19
N ALA A 57 -15.67 -31.92 0.82
CA ALA A 57 -15.58 -31.05 -0.34
C ALA A 57 -14.54 -31.63 -1.30
N GLY A 58 -14.97 -32.06 -2.50
CA GLY A 58 -14.06 -32.68 -3.47
C GLY A 58 -13.31 -33.90 -2.94
N GLN A 59 -13.99 -34.75 -2.17
CA GLN A 59 -13.44 -35.94 -1.50
C GLN A 59 -12.48 -35.67 -0.32
N VAL A 60 -12.39 -34.42 0.15
CA VAL A 60 -11.52 -34.02 1.28
C VAL A 60 -12.37 -33.43 2.40
N PRO A 61 -12.06 -33.67 3.69
CA PRO A 61 -12.82 -33.09 4.79
C PRO A 61 -12.84 -31.56 4.71
N PHE A 62 -13.97 -30.96 5.05
CA PHE A 62 -14.09 -29.52 5.25
C PHE A 62 -14.93 -29.20 6.48
N SER A 63 -14.74 -27.99 6.98
CA SER A 63 -15.64 -27.36 7.93
C SER A 63 -15.97 -25.95 7.50
N ALA A 64 -17.21 -25.54 7.78
CA ALA A 64 -17.63 -24.17 7.58
C ALA A 64 -18.55 -23.67 8.70
N GLY A 65 -18.30 -22.44 9.15
CA GLY A 65 -19.30 -21.67 9.89
C GLY A 65 -20.25 -21.02 8.88
N CYS A 66 -21.53 -20.92 9.20
CA CYS A 66 -22.54 -20.29 8.36
C CYS A 66 -23.43 -19.38 9.21
N ASP A 67 -23.63 -18.16 8.72
CA ASP A 67 -24.59 -17.20 9.24
C ASP A 67 -25.52 -16.77 8.11
N ALA A 68 -26.66 -17.45 8.08
CA ALA A 68 -27.80 -17.17 7.21
C ALA A 68 -29.12 -17.20 7.99
N GLY A 69 -29.08 -17.30 9.33
CA GLY A 69 -30.25 -17.59 10.16
C GLY A 69 -31.34 -16.50 10.10
N ALA A 70 -30.94 -15.23 9.94
CA ALA A 70 -31.89 -14.14 9.74
C ALA A 70 -32.66 -14.26 8.41
N LEU A 71 -32.09 -14.96 7.43
CA LEU A 71 -32.70 -15.22 6.12
C LEU A 71 -33.46 -16.54 6.09
N LEU A 72 -33.05 -17.48 6.94
CA LEU A 72 -33.56 -18.84 7.04
C LEU A 72 -33.81 -19.20 8.50
N PRO A 73 -35.00 -18.89 9.03
CA PRO A 73 -35.40 -19.29 10.38
C PRO A 73 -35.34 -20.81 10.61
N GLU A 74 -35.43 -21.57 9.52
CA GLU A 74 -35.30 -23.04 9.46
C GLU A 74 -33.92 -23.54 9.93
N LEU A 75 -32.89 -22.68 9.93
CA LEU A 75 -31.56 -22.99 10.44
C LEU A 75 -31.41 -22.76 11.95
N ALA A 76 -32.49 -22.39 12.67
CA ALA A 76 -32.42 -22.17 14.11
C ALA A 76 -32.21 -23.49 14.88
N PRO A 77 -31.45 -23.50 15.99
CA PRO A 77 -31.19 -24.70 16.79
C PRO A 77 -32.48 -25.44 17.20
N ALA A 78 -33.51 -24.70 17.63
CA ALA A 78 -34.79 -25.27 18.03
C ALA A 78 -35.50 -26.03 16.89
N VAL A 79 -35.31 -25.62 15.62
CA VAL A 79 -35.88 -26.30 14.46
C VAL A 79 -35.09 -27.57 14.17
N ALA A 80 -33.76 -27.51 14.24
CA ALA A 80 -32.91 -28.68 14.05
C ALA A 80 -33.14 -29.75 15.14
N ASP A 81 -33.25 -29.35 16.40
CA ASP A 81 -33.53 -30.25 17.53
C ASP A 81 -34.87 -30.97 17.34
N ALA A 82 -35.90 -30.26 16.86
CA ALA A 82 -37.21 -30.84 16.58
C ALA A 82 -37.19 -31.84 15.41
N ARG A 83 -36.20 -31.75 14.51
CA ARG A 83 -36.04 -32.64 13.35
C ARG A 83 -35.22 -33.90 13.67
N GLY A 84 -34.45 -33.92 14.75
CA GLY A 84 -33.63 -35.07 15.16
C GLY A 84 -32.72 -35.55 14.02
N ASP A 85 -32.82 -36.83 13.68
CA ASP A 85 -32.01 -37.47 12.63
C ASP A 85 -32.15 -36.83 11.23
N ALA A 86 -33.25 -36.11 10.97
CA ALA A 86 -33.48 -35.42 9.71
C ALA A 86 -32.86 -34.00 9.65
N ALA A 87 -32.24 -33.52 10.74
CA ALA A 87 -31.71 -32.16 10.82
C ALA A 87 -30.65 -31.87 9.76
N LEU A 88 -29.74 -32.81 9.50
CA LEU A 88 -28.67 -32.66 8.51
C LEU A 88 -29.24 -32.45 7.10
N LEU A 89 -30.21 -33.29 6.70
CA LEU A 89 -30.85 -33.19 5.38
C LEU A 89 -31.58 -31.86 5.24
N HIS A 90 -32.30 -31.45 6.28
CA HIS A 90 -33.02 -30.18 6.29
C HIS A 90 -32.08 -28.96 6.15
N VAL A 91 -30.94 -28.97 6.87
CA VAL A 91 -29.92 -27.93 6.76
C VAL A 91 -29.30 -27.91 5.35
N ALA A 92 -29.03 -29.08 4.77
CA ALA A 92 -28.51 -29.17 3.40
C ALA A 92 -29.50 -28.58 2.38
N GLU A 93 -30.79 -28.90 2.52
CA GLU A 93 -31.85 -28.35 1.66
C GLU A 93 -31.98 -26.83 1.81
N ALA A 94 -31.97 -26.33 3.04
CA ALA A 94 -32.06 -24.89 3.32
C ALA A 94 -30.86 -24.11 2.74
N LEU A 95 -29.65 -24.68 2.85
CA LEU A 95 -28.42 -24.06 2.33
C LEU A 95 -28.17 -24.29 0.84
N ASN A 96 -29.02 -25.07 0.16
CA ASN A 96 -28.79 -25.57 -1.19
C ASN A 96 -28.40 -24.46 -2.19
N ASP A 97 -29.07 -23.31 -2.14
CA ASP A 97 -28.77 -22.19 -3.05
C ASP A 97 -27.30 -21.72 -2.94
N TRP A 98 -26.77 -21.59 -1.72
CA TRP A 98 -25.40 -21.13 -1.49
C TRP A 98 -24.39 -22.26 -1.67
N LEU A 99 -24.73 -23.50 -1.30
CA LEU A 99 -23.88 -24.67 -1.57
C LEU A 99 -23.68 -24.83 -3.08
N CYS A 100 -24.76 -24.78 -3.87
CA CYS A 100 -24.66 -24.80 -5.34
C CYS A 100 -23.77 -23.69 -5.89
N ALA A 101 -23.83 -22.47 -5.32
CA ALA A 101 -22.97 -21.36 -5.75
C ALA A 101 -21.48 -21.65 -5.48
N LEU A 102 -21.16 -22.23 -4.33
CA LEU A 102 -19.80 -22.62 -3.97
C LEU A 102 -19.31 -23.78 -4.84
N GLU A 103 -20.13 -24.80 -5.05
CA GLU A 103 -19.83 -25.92 -5.95
C GLU A 103 -19.62 -25.46 -7.38
N GLY A 104 -20.48 -24.56 -7.88
CA GLY A 104 -20.36 -24.00 -9.23
C GLY A 104 -19.10 -23.17 -9.44
N LEU A 105 -18.60 -22.53 -8.38
CA LEU A 105 -17.32 -21.81 -8.41
C LEU A 105 -16.14 -22.77 -8.37
N PHE A 106 -16.12 -23.67 -7.39
CA PHE A 106 -14.96 -24.51 -7.12
C PHE A 106 -14.86 -25.71 -8.07
N GLY A 107 -15.97 -26.12 -8.69
CA GLY A 107 -16.03 -27.23 -9.63
C GLY A 107 -15.94 -28.60 -8.96
N PHE A 108 -16.28 -28.70 -7.68
CA PHE A 108 -16.41 -29.95 -6.94
C PHE A 108 -17.65 -29.93 -6.05
N THR A 109 -18.12 -31.12 -5.66
CA THR A 109 -19.29 -31.28 -4.79
C THR A 109 -18.96 -31.02 -3.32
N ILE A 110 -19.94 -30.52 -2.58
CA ILE A 110 -19.90 -30.28 -1.14
C ILE A 110 -21.01 -31.11 -0.49
N GLU A 111 -20.61 -32.16 0.22
CA GLU A 111 -21.52 -33.07 0.90
C GLU A 111 -21.45 -32.83 2.41
N LEU A 112 -22.58 -32.49 3.03
CA LEU A 112 -22.66 -32.29 4.48
C LEU A 112 -22.78 -33.63 5.20
N THR A 113 -21.98 -33.84 6.24
CA THR A 113 -22.03 -35.04 7.11
C THR A 113 -22.26 -34.72 8.57
N GLY A 114 -22.15 -33.44 8.96
CA GLY A 114 -22.36 -33.01 10.34
C GLY A 114 -22.85 -31.58 10.45
N VAL A 115 -23.61 -31.33 11.52
CA VAL A 115 -24.11 -30.02 11.90
C VAL A 115 -23.83 -29.80 13.39
N ALA A 116 -23.39 -28.60 13.74
CA ALA A 116 -23.28 -28.11 15.11
C ALA A 116 -23.76 -26.65 15.15
N PHE A 117 -24.03 -26.13 16.34
CA PHE A 117 -24.52 -24.77 16.54
C PHE A 117 -23.55 -23.95 17.40
N ASP A 118 -23.62 -22.63 17.24
CA ASP A 118 -22.92 -21.63 18.06
C ASP A 118 -21.39 -21.78 18.13
N GLY A 119 -20.77 -22.11 16.99
CA GLY A 119 -19.33 -22.29 16.87
C GLY A 119 -18.55 -20.98 16.66
N THR A 120 -17.32 -20.93 17.16
CA THR A 120 -16.30 -19.97 16.71
C THR A 120 -15.62 -20.50 15.45
N PRO A 121 -15.19 -19.64 14.51
CA PRO A 121 -14.44 -20.09 13.34
C PRO A 121 -13.18 -20.85 13.77
N GLU A 122 -12.78 -21.84 12.97
CA GLU A 122 -11.53 -22.56 13.21
C GLU A 122 -10.35 -21.64 12.92
N GLN A 123 -9.24 -21.86 13.62
CA GLN A 123 -8.01 -21.13 13.35
C GLN A 123 -7.58 -21.39 11.90
N GLY A 124 -7.34 -20.30 11.17
CA GLY A 124 -6.97 -20.36 9.75
C GLY A 124 -8.14 -20.44 8.77
N ALA A 125 -9.40 -20.48 9.24
CA ALA A 125 -10.54 -20.30 8.36
C ALA A 125 -10.58 -18.87 7.79
N TYR A 126 -11.07 -18.70 6.56
CA TYR A 126 -11.28 -17.39 5.95
C TYR A 126 -12.76 -17.13 5.67
N GLY A 127 -13.15 -15.86 5.67
CA GLY A 127 -14.54 -15.44 5.50
C GLY A 127 -14.93 -15.27 4.03
N LEU A 128 -16.13 -15.72 3.68
CA LEU A 128 -16.76 -15.51 2.38
C LEU A 128 -18.23 -15.10 2.56
N ALA A 129 -18.60 -13.95 2.00
CA ALA A 129 -19.98 -13.57 1.80
C ALA A 129 -20.45 -14.06 0.43
N VAL A 130 -21.58 -14.77 0.39
CA VAL A 130 -22.20 -15.27 -0.84
C VAL A 130 -23.58 -14.63 -0.99
N THR A 131 -23.70 -13.74 -1.96
CA THR A 131 -24.91 -12.93 -2.20
C THR A 131 -25.65 -13.43 -3.43
N HIS A 132 -26.93 -13.76 -3.30
CA HIS A 132 -27.79 -14.07 -4.45
C HIS A 132 -28.16 -12.78 -5.19
N ALA A 133 -27.79 -12.67 -6.46
CA ALA A 133 -27.82 -11.39 -7.20
C ALA A 133 -29.24 -10.84 -7.42
N VAL A 134 -30.24 -11.71 -7.50
CA VAL A 134 -31.64 -11.28 -7.75
C VAL A 134 -32.34 -10.86 -6.46
N SER A 135 -32.18 -11.64 -5.39
CA SER A 135 -32.90 -11.39 -4.13
C SER A 135 -32.11 -10.53 -3.14
N GLY A 136 -30.82 -10.30 -3.38
CA GLY A 136 -29.92 -9.59 -2.46
C GLY A 136 -29.64 -10.33 -1.16
N ARG A 137 -30.11 -11.59 -1.02
CA ARG A 137 -29.88 -12.40 0.18
C ARG A 137 -28.40 -12.81 0.28
N THR A 138 -27.77 -12.51 1.41
CA THR A 138 -26.35 -12.81 1.65
C THR A 138 -26.19 -13.79 2.80
N ALA A 139 -25.54 -14.92 2.55
CA ALA A 139 -25.07 -15.81 3.61
C ALA A 139 -23.56 -15.59 3.83
N HIS A 140 -23.14 -15.61 5.09
CA HIS A 140 -21.76 -15.41 5.49
C HIS A 140 -21.17 -16.73 5.95
N PHE A 141 -20.00 -17.08 5.44
CA PHE A 141 -19.34 -18.33 5.77
C PHE A 141 -17.94 -18.09 6.30
N SER A 142 -17.49 -18.91 7.23
CA SER A 142 -16.06 -19.14 7.46
C SER A 142 -15.71 -20.49 6.85
N PHE A 143 -14.71 -20.58 5.97
CA PHE A 143 -14.33 -21.83 5.31
C PHE A 143 -12.95 -22.31 5.75
N LEU A 144 -12.85 -23.60 6.06
CA LEU A 144 -11.60 -24.33 6.14
C LEU A 144 -11.72 -25.62 5.31
N SER A 145 -11.02 -25.66 4.18
CA SER A 145 -11.08 -26.79 3.25
C SER A 145 -9.77 -26.92 2.47
N PRO A 146 -9.05 -28.05 2.58
CA PRO A 146 -7.87 -28.31 1.75
C PRO A 146 -8.19 -28.32 0.24
N ALA A 147 -9.41 -28.73 -0.14
CA ALA A 147 -9.85 -28.74 -1.54
C ALA A 147 -9.96 -27.31 -2.09
N VAL A 148 -10.55 -26.39 -1.33
CA VAL A 148 -10.61 -24.98 -1.73
C VAL A 148 -9.21 -24.36 -1.72
N ASP A 149 -8.37 -24.69 -0.74
CA ASP A 149 -6.98 -24.21 -0.70
C ASP A 149 -6.20 -24.63 -1.96
N ALA A 150 -6.35 -25.89 -2.38
CA ALA A 150 -5.75 -26.40 -3.61
C ALA A 150 -6.29 -25.66 -4.84
N TRP A 151 -7.61 -25.43 -4.91
CA TRP A 151 -8.25 -24.67 -5.98
C TRP A 151 -7.70 -23.24 -6.06
N LEU A 152 -7.59 -22.54 -4.93
CA LEU A 152 -7.08 -21.17 -4.84
C LEU A 152 -5.63 -21.09 -5.33
N ARG A 153 -4.79 -22.06 -4.97
CA ARG A 153 -3.39 -22.14 -5.42
C ARG A 153 -3.28 -22.37 -6.92
N LEU A 154 -4.09 -23.27 -7.47
CA LEU A 154 -4.05 -23.61 -8.90
C LEU A 154 -4.54 -22.48 -9.80
N ARG A 155 -5.45 -21.63 -9.30
CA ARG A 155 -6.13 -20.61 -10.11
C ARG A 155 -5.77 -19.17 -9.74
N ALA A 156 -4.65 -18.94 -9.06
CA ALA A 156 -4.23 -17.60 -8.63
C ALA A 156 -4.49 -16.58 -9.75
N PRO A 157 -5.32 -15.54 -9.50
CA PRO A 157 -5.71 -14.61 -10.55
C PRO A 157 -4.45 -13.99 -11.14
N PRO A 158 -4.44 -13.68 -12.46
CA PRO A 158 -3.31 -13.00 -13.06
C PRO A 158 -3.04 -11.74 -12.22
N LEU A 159 -1.79 -11.58 -11.77
CA LEU A 159 -1.38 -10.40 -11.04
C LEU A 159 -1.89 -9.19 -11.82
N GLN A 160 -2.75 -8.36 -11.20
CA GLN A 160 -3.17 -7.11 -11.80
C GLN A 160 -1.92 -6.42 -12.32
N SER A 161 -1.93 -6.04 -13.59
CA SER A 161 -0.74 -5.63 -14.33
C SER A 161 0.10 -4.71 -13.45
N ARG A 162 1.32 -5.14 -13.10
CA ARG A 162 2.27 -4.34 -12.31
C ARG A 162 2.36 -2.92 -12.85
N GLN A 163 2.25 -2.76 -14.16
CA GLN A 163 2.21 -1.47 -14.84
C GLN A 163 1.05 -0.57 -14.41
N ALA A 164 -0.16 -1.13 -14.23
CA ALA A 164 -1.35 -0.40 -13.80
C ALA A 164 -1.25 0.05 -12.34
N LEU A 165 -0.53 -0.69 -11.49
CA LEU A 165 -0.21 -0.24 -10.13
C LEU A 165 0.80 0.91 -10.17
N LEU A 166 1.90 0.74 -10.91
CA LEU A 166 2.97 1.73 -10.98
C LEU A 166 2.51 3.06 -11.59
N SER A 167 1.53 3.05 -12.49
CA SER A 167 0.95 4.27 -13.07
C SER A 167 0.03 5.02 -12.11
N ARG A 168 -0.46 4.38 -11.05
CA ARG A 168 -1.36 5.00 -10.04
C ARG A 168 -0.62 5.52 -8.81
N LEU A 169 0.61 5.07 -8.59
CA LEU A 169 1.43 5.50 -7.46
C LEU A 169 2.22 6.75 -7.85
N TYR A 170 1.84 7.91 -7.32
CA TYR A 170 2.52 9.19 -7.55
C TYR A 170 3.50 9.52 -6.43
N VAL A 171 4.68 10.00 -6.81
CA VAL A 171 5.74 10.47 -5.92
C VAL A 171 5.97 11.96 -6.18
N ARG A 172 6.03 12.75 -5.10
CA ARG A 172 6.39 14.17 -5.16
C ARG A 172 7.89 14.33 -5.00
N LEU A 173 8.51 14.93 -5.99
CA LEU A 173 9.95 15.02 -6.12
C LEU A 173 10.36 16.50 -6.11
N PRO A 174 11.19 16.95 -5.14
CA PRO A 174 11.64 18.31 -5.11
C PRO A 174 12.64 18.58 -6.25
N ILE A 175 12.49 19.75 -6.87
CA ILE A 175 13.47 20.30 -7.80
C ILE A 175 14.34 21.27 -7.01
N CYS A 176 15.63 20.98 -6.98
CA CYS A 176 16.61 21.66 -6.14
C CYS A 176 17.64 22.41 -6.99
N LEU A 177 18.11 23.52 -6.44
CA LEU A 177 19.34 24.19 -6.84
C LEU A 177 20.44 23.90 -5.82
N PRO A 178 21.64 23.48 -6.25
CA PRO A 178 22.77 23.31 -5.37
C PRO A 178 23.30 24.68 -4.94
N GLY A 179 23.46 24.83 -3.63
CA GLY A 179 24.00 26.01 -2.98
C GLY A 179 25.43 25.80 -2.49
N PRO A 180 25.96 26.76 -1.72
CA PRO A 180 27.31 26.68 -1.20
C PRO A 180 27.36 25.64 -0.07
N SER A 181 28.52 25.04 0.15
CA SER A 181 28.77 24.31 1.39
C SER A 181 29.21 25.27 2.49
N LEU A 182 28.54 25.25 3.64
CA LEU A 182 28.88 26.12 4.78
C LEU A 182 29.43 25.28 5.94
N SER A 183 30.44 25.79 6.62
CA SER A 183 30.91 25.23 7.89
C SER A 183 29.91 25.49 9.02
N LEU A 184 29.95 24.70 10.09
CA LEU A 184 29.08 24.90 11.26
C LEU A 184 29.12 26.34 11.83
N PRO A 185 30.30 27.01 11.97
CA PRO A 185 30.34 28.39 12.44
C PRO A 185 29.64 29.38 11.50
N ARG A 186 29.69 29.15 10.18
CA ARG A 186 28.99 29.99 9.20
C ARG A 186 27.48 29.76 9.25
N LEU A 187 27.06 28.49 9.35
CA LEU A 187 25.65 28.13 9.46
C LEU A 187 24.98 28.81 10.67
N ARG A 188 25.65 28.83 11.83
CA ARG A 188 25.14 29.50 13.05
C ARG A 188 24.96 31.01 12.92
N ARG A 189 25.58 31.64 11.92
CA ARG A 189 25.51 33.09 11.70
C ARG A 189 24.48 33.48 10.64
N VAL A 190 23.89 32.50 9.95
CA VAL A 190 22.86 32.77 8.94
C VAL A 190 21.66 33.43 9.62
N ALA A 191 21.28 34.60 9.14
CA ALA A 191 20.18 35.39 9.65
C ALA A 191 19.22 35.82 8.54
N PRO A 192 17.96 36.15 8.86
CA PRO A 192 17.07 36.82 7.92
C PRO A 192 17.72 38.10 7.35
N GLY A 193 17.64 38.26 6.03
CA GLY A 193 18.32 39.31 5.26
C GLY A 193 19.57 38.85 4.54
N ASP A 194 20.24 37.78 5.01
CA ASP A 194 21.43 37.24 4.35
C ASP A 194 21.10 36.69 2.97
N ALA A 195 22.04 36.84 2.02
CA ALA A 195 21.93 36.30 0.68
C ALA A 195 22.93 35.16 0.47
N LEU A 196 22.43 34.00 0.06
CA LEU A 196 23.23 32.83 -0.32
C LEU A 196 23.26 32.71 -1.84
N LEU A 197 24.44 32.51 -2.43
CA LEU A 197 24.60 32.36 -3.88
C LEU A 197 24.44 30.90 -4.32
N PHE A 198 23.69 30.68 -5.39
CA PHE A 198 23.37 29.36 -5.94
C PHE A 198 23.81 29.25 -7.40
N ASP A 199 24.14 28.02 -7.83
CA ASP A 199 24.40 27.75 -9.24
C ASP A 199 23.07 27.60 -10.00
N ARG A 200 22.75 28.61 -10.83
CA ARG A 200 21.53 28.65 -11.65
C ARG A 200 21.49 27.58 -12.76
N HIS A 201 22.62 26.96 -13.11
CA HIS A 201 22.72 26.02 -14.22
C HIS A 201 22.69 24.55 -13.80
N SER A 202 22.76 24.27 -12.51
CA SER A 202 22.86 22.90 -11.99
C SER A 202 21.60 22.44 -11.27
N SER A 203 20.42 22.75 -11.80
CA SER A 203 19.16 22.30 -11.19
C SER A 203 18.97 20.81 -11.35
N TYR A 204 18.46 20.12 -10.32
CA TYR A 204 18.19 18.69 -10.38
C TYR A 204 16.89 18.31 -9.70
N LEU A 205 16.31 17.20 -10.15
CA LEU A 205 15.25 16.48 -9.48
C LEU A 205 15.86 15.55 -8.43
N ARG A 206 15.43 15.66 -7.18
CA ARG A 206 15.87 14.80 -6.07
C ARG A 206 14.92 13.61 -5.93
N VAL A 207 15.41 12.41 -6.20
CA VAL A 207 14.66 11.16 -6.16
C VAL A 207 15.06 10.35 -4.93
N PRO A 208 14.15 10.12 -3.97
CA PRO A 208 14.45 9.29 -2.80
C PRO A 208 14.55 7.81 -3.21
N LEU A 209 15.61 7.15 -2.78
CA LEU A 209 15.84 5.72 -2.97
C LEU A 209 15.93 5.03 -1.61
N ARG A 210 15.78 3.69 -1.58
CA ARG A 210 15.87 2.91 -0.34
C ARG A 210 17.21 3.10 0.39
N MET A 211 18.29 3.26 -0.37
CA MET A 211 19.66 3.36 0.16
C MET A 211 20.31 4.73 -0.08
N GLY A 212 19.51 5.79 -0.24
CA GLY A 212 20.04 7.14 -0.41
C GLY A 212 19.16 7.99 -1.32
N MET A 213 19.80 8.79 -2.16
CA MET A 213 19.12 9.67 -3.10
C MET A 213 19.81 9.62 -4.46
N CYS A 214 19.02 9.80 -5.51
CA CYS A 214 19.49 10.02 -6.86
C CYS A 214 19.17 11.46 -7.27
N ARG A 215 20.11 12.10 -7.95
CA ARG A 215 19.95 13.44 -8.50
C ARG A 215 19.84 13.32 -10.01
N ILE A 216 18.76 13.78 -10.59
CA ILE A 216 18.59 13.81 -12.04
C ILE A 216 18.70 15.26 -12.49
N LEU A 217 19.77 15.60 -13.20
CA LEU A 217 20.01 16.97 -13.63
C LEU A 217 19.00 17.41 -14.69
N LEU A 218 18.59 18.66 -14.57
CA LEU A 218 17.56 19.30 -15.38
C LEU A 218 18.17 20.46 -16.16
N LYS A 219 17.91 20.50 -17.46
CA LYS A 219 18.13 21.68 -18.30
C LYS A 219 16.80 22.37 -18.56
N PHE A 220 16.68 23.61 -18.13
CA PHE A 220 15.49 24.41 -18.41
C PHE A 220 15.57 25.05 -19.79
N THR A 221 14.50 24.89 -20.57
CA THR A 221 14.19 25.72 -21.73
C THR A 221 13.08 26.71 -21.36
N GLU A 222 12.72 27.62 -22.26
CA GLU A 222 11.61 28.57 -22.00
C GLU A 222 10.26 27.85 -21.80
N GLU A 223 10.10 26.65 -22.38
CA GLU A 223 8.81 25.97 -22.44
C GLU A 223 8.71 24.74 -21.52
N TYR A 224 9.83 24.08 -21.23
CA TYR A 224 9.87 22.80 -20.51
C TYR A 224 11.23 22.55 -19.82
N ALA A 225 11.30 21.53 -18.96
CA ALA A 225 12.56 21.05 -18.41
C ALA A 225 12.93 19.70 -19.05
N LEU A 226 14.20 19.56 -19.43
CA LEU A 226 14.77 18.33 -19.98
C LEU A 226 15.57 17.60 -18.93
N ILE A 227 15.44 16.27 -18.91
CA ILE A 227 16.37 15.39 -18.22
C ILE A 227 17.67 15.39 -19.00
N ASP A 228 18.74 15.88 -18.37
CA ASP A 228 20.07 15.90 -18.95
C ASP A 228 20.78 14.58 -18.66
N HIS A 229 21.13 14.33 -17.39
CA HIS A 229 21.78 13.09 -17.00
C HIS A 229 21.39 12.67 -15.58
N VAL A 230 21.50 11.37 -15.32
CA VAL A 230 21.21 10.77 -14.01
C VAL A 230 22.52 10.65 -13.24
N MET A 231 22.61 11.35 -12.11
CA MET A 231 23.69 11.20 -11.14
C MET A 231 23.20 10.32 -10.01
N THR A 232 23.84 9.17 -9.83
CA THR A 232 23.70 8.41 -8.59
C THR A 232 24.69 9.01 -7.60
N ASP A 233 24.21 9.47 -6.43
CA ASP A 233 25.12 9.76 -5.32
C ASP A 233 25.65 8.39 -4.83
N GLU A 234 26.62 7.81 -5.53
CA GLU A 234 27.46 6.79 -4.94
C GLU A 234 28.26 7.50 -3.86
N THR A 235 27.88 7.28 -2.61
CA THR A 235 28.68 7.78 -1.49
C THR A 235 30.00 7.00 -1.57
N PRO A 236 31.14 7.63 -1.90
CA PRO A 236 32.40 6.90 -1.91
C PRO A 236 32.61 6.33 -0.50
N PRO A 237 33.13 5.09 -0.36
CA PRO A 237 33.44 4.54 0.94
C PRO A 237 34.38 5.51 1.64
N VAL A 238 33.93 6.10 2.75
CA VAL A 238 34.76 6.97 3.57
C VAL A 238 35.83 6.06 4.17
N GLU A 239 37.08 6.21 3.73
CA GLU A 239 38.22 5.65 4.43
C GLU A 239 38.22 6.25 5.84
N MET A 240 37.81 5.44 6.83
CA MET A 240 37.77 5.86 8.22
C MET A 240 39.20 6.00 8.73
N THR A 241 39.76 7.19 8.61
CA THR A 241 40.92 7.57 9.40
C THR A 241 40.44 7.82 10.83
N SER A 242 41.05 7.16 11.82
CA SER A 242 40.64 7.18 13.23
C SER A 242 40.90 8.52 13.96
N GLU A 243 41.02 9.63 13.23
CA GLU A 243 41.25 10.94 13.80
C GLU A 243 39.90 11.65 14.01
N LEU A 244 39.66 12.13 15.23
CA LEU A 244 38.45 12.90 15.55
C LEU A 244 38.47 14.20 14.74
N LEU A 245 37.60 14.30 13.73
CA LEU A 245 37.43 15.52 12.96
C LEU A 245 36.94 16.66 13.88
N PRO A 246 37.61 17.83 13.87
CA PRO A 246 37.13 18.99 14.62
C PRO A 246 35.70 19.36 14.18
N ILE A 247 34.81 19.64 15.12
CA ILE A 247 33.40 19.93 14.81
C ILE A 247 33.24 21.13 13.85
N ASP A 248 34.18 22.08 13.88
CA ASP A 248 34.16 23.27 13.05
C ASP A 248 34.63 23.03 11.59
N SER A 249 35.27 21.89 11.30
CA SER A 249 35.64 21.50 9.93
C SER A 249 34.50 20.79 9.20
N ILE A 250 33.40 20.46 9.89
CA ILE A 250 32.23 19.85 9.28
C ILE A 250 31.55 20.88 8.38
N THR A 251 31.40 20.52 7.11
CA THR A 251 30.69 21.32 6.11
C THR A 251 29.37 20.66 5.73
N PHE A 252 28.38 21.50 5.47
CA PHE A 252 27.03 21.07 5.12
C PHE A 252 26.69 21.64 3.75
N ALA A 253 26.21 20.80 2.84
CA ALA A 253 25.74 21.23 1.54
C ALA A 253 24.31 21.79 1.66
N PHE A 254 24.08 22.93 1.02
CA PHE A 254 22.80 23.61 1.01
C PHE A 254 22.10 23.42 -0.33
N GLU A 255 20.78 23.33 -0.30
CA GLU A 255 19.95 23.20 -1.48
C GLU A 255 18.76 24.15 -1.37
N ALA A 256 18.35 24.79 -2.48
CA ALA A 256 17.11 25.56 -2.53
C ALA A 256 16.06 24.79 -3.33
N VAL A 257 14.91 24.51 -2.72
CA VAL A 257 13.76 23.88 -3.39
C VAL A 257 13.00 24.92 -4.17
N LEU A 258 13.04 24.79 -5.49
CA LEU A 258 12.33 25.62 -6.45
C LEU A 258 10.85 25.23 -6.59
N GLY A 259 10.53 23.97 -6.34
CA GLY A 259 9.18 23.45 -6.44
C GLY A 259 9.17 21.93 -6.36
N THR A 260 8.00 21.35 -6.59
CA THR A 260 7.81 19.90 -6.57
C THR A 260 7.19 19.41 -7.87
N LEU A 261 7.78 18.39 -8.47
CA LEU A 261 7.24 17.67 -9.60
C LEU A 261 6.56 16.38 -9.11
N SER A 262 5.34 16.11 -9.58
CA SER A 262 4.62 14.88 -9.24
C SER A 262 4.69 13.92 -10.43
N LEU A 263 5.34 12.77 -10.23
CA LEU A 263 5.46 11.73 -11.26
C LEU A 263 4.96 10.39 -10.71
N SER A 264 4.29 9.61 -11.53
CA SER A 264 4.00 8.22 -11.23
C SER A 264 5.28 7.39 -11.17
N VAL A 265 5.27 6.29 -10.43
CA VAL A 265 6.42 5.36 -10.43
C VAL A 265 6.66 4.79 -11.82
N ALA A 266 5.60 4.62 -12.63
CA ALA A 266 5.74 4.25 -14.04
C ALA A 266 6.51 5.32 -14.82
N GLU A 267 6.16 6.60 -14.72
CA GLU A 267 6.88 7.69 -15.40
C GLU A 267 8.34 7.76 -14.95
N LEU A 268 8.60 7.66 -13.64
CA LEU A 268 9.95 7.62 -13.08
C LEU A 268 10.81 6.50 -13.66
N ALA A 269 10.26 5.30 -13.80
CA ALA A 269 10.97 4.15 -14.36
C ALA A 269 11.37 4.34 -15.84
N HIS A 270 10.63 5.18 -16.56
CA HIS A 270 10.86 5.48 -17.98
C HIS A 270 11.64 6.78 -18.21
N LEU A 271 12.02 7.53 -17.15
CA LEU A 271 12.89 8.69 -17.33
C LEU A 271 14.24 8.28 -17.91
N ARG A 272 14.65 8.99 -18.97
CA ARG A 272 15.92 8.86 -19.67
C ARG A 272 16.44 10.25 -20.03
N GLU A 273 17.72 10.36 -20.34
CA GLU A 273 18.27 11.55 -20.99
C GLU A 273 17.42 11.95 -22.20
N GLY A 274 17.13 13.25 -22.32
CA GLY A 274 16.24 13.82 -23.33
C GLY A 274 14.74 13.77 -22.98
N SER A 275 14.35 13.12 -21.88
CA SER A 275 12.93 13.13 -21.45
C SER A 275 12.50 14.53 -21.06
N ILE A 276 11.28 14.90 -21.45
CA ILE A 276 10.68 16.19 -21.10
C ILE A 276 9.82 16.02 -19.86
N VAL A 277 10.04 16.86 -18.84
CA VAL A 277 9.16 16.95 -17.67
C VAL A 277 8.47 18.31 -17.65
N ALA A 278 7.17 18.28 -17.35
CA ALA A 278 6.34 19.47 -17.25
C ALA A 278 6.59 20.18 -15.90
N PHE A 279 7.74 20.84 -15.80
CA PHE A 279 8.02 21.78 -14.73
C PHE A 279 8.31 23.16 -15.32
N ARG A 280 7.57 24.15 -14.83
CA ARG A 280 7.85 25.55 -15.10
C ARG A 280 8.06 26.22 -13.76
N LEU A 281 9.19 26.89 -13.62
CA LEU A 281 9.41 27.73 -12.45
C LEU A 281 8.35 28.84 -12.48
N PRO A 282 7.44 28.93 -11.49
CA PRO A 282 6.39 29.94 -11.55
C PRO A 282 7.03 31.32 -11.48
N ALA A 283 6.94 32.11 -12.57
CA ALA A 283 7.62 33.39 -12.70
C ALA A 283 7.27 34.43 -11.59
N ARG A 284 6.16 34.21 -10.88
CA ARG A 284 5.70 35.05 -9.77
C ARG A 284 6.05 34.51 -8.38
N GLU A 285 6.40 33.23 -8.28
CA GLU A 285 6.70 32.58 -7.01
C GLU A 285 8.21 32.56 -6.80
N ARG A 286 8.69 33.56 -6.05
CA ARG A 286 10.10 33.69 -5.69
C ARG A 286 10.44 32.99 -4.38
N LYS A 287 9.43 32.47 -3.67
CA LYS A 287 9.62 31.86 -2.36
C LYS A 287 10.17 30.45 -2.52
N VAL A 288 11.24 30.15 -1.82
CA VAL A 288 11.92 28.86 -1.84
C VAL A 288 12.13 28.33 -0.43
N THR A 289 12.31 27.02 -0.34
CA THR A 289 12.70 26.36 0.92
C THR A 289 14.18 26.05 0.86
N LEU A 290 14.92 26.48 1.88
CA LEU A 290 16.33 26.16 2.01
C LEU A 290 16.49 24.88 2.83
N LEU A 291 17.21 23.92 2.27
CA LEU A 291 17.53 22.64 2.89
C LEU A 291 19.01 22.59 3.25
N CYS A 292 19.30 21.98 4.39
CA CYS A 292 20.65 21.58 4.80
C CYS A 292 20.64 20.05 4.91
N GLN A 293 21.38 19.37 4.02
CA GLN A 293 21.37 17.89 3.95
C GLN A 293 19.95 17.29 3.81
N GLY A 294 19.04 17.98 3.12
CA GLY A 294 17.64 17.56 2.95
C GLY A 294 16.68 17.95 4.08
N ILE A 295 17.17 18.56 5.16
CA ILE A 295 16.33 19.04 6.25
C ILE A 295 16.01 20.52 6.03
N PRO A 296 14.73 20.92 6.00
CA PRO A 296 14.35 22.33 5.91
C PRO A 296 14.83 23.11 7.13
N PHE A 297 15.60 24.18 6.92
CA PHE A 297 16.11 25.03 8.01
C PHE A 297 15.73 26.52 7.84
N ALA A 298 15.36 26.94 6.62
CA ALA A 298 14.97 28.32 6.36
C ALA A 298 14.02 28.45 5.16
N ARG A 299 13.36 29.60 5.07
CA ARG A 299 12.64 30.09 3.90
C ARG A 299 13.40 31.27 3.33
N GLY A 300 13.30 31.45 2.02
CA GLY A 300 13.95 32.55 1.34
C GLY A 300 13.21 32.99 0.09
N GLU A 301 13.73 34.06 -0.51
CA GLU A 301 13.27 34.60 -1.78
C GLU A 301 14.41 34.61 -2.80
N LEU A 302 14.13 34.12 -4.00
CA LEU A 302 15.03 34.22 -5.15
C LEU A 302 15.25 35.68 -5.52
N ILE A 303 16.51 36.06 -5.61
CA ILE A 303 16.99 37.38 -6.00
C ILE A 303 18.08 37.24 -7.06
N ASP A 304 18.23 38.25 -7.91
CA ASP A 304 19.34 38.35 -8.84
C ASP A 304 20.39 39.30 -8.25
N ILE A 305 21.64 38.85 -8.18
CA ILE A 305 22.79 39.61 -7.67
C ILE A 305 23.80 39.65 -8.81
N GLU A 306 23.79 40.75 -9.58
CA GLU A 306 24.74 41.00 -10.67
C GLU A 306 24.83 39.84 -11.70
N GLY A 307 23.70 39.18 -11.99
CA GLY A 307 23.62 38.05 -12.92
C GLY A 307 23.84 36.67 -12.29
N ALA A 308 24.13 36.62 -10.98
CA ALA A 308 24.16 35.41 -10.18
C ALA A 308 22.84 35.21 -9.44
N LEU A 309 22.40 33.95 -9.33
CA LEU A 309 21.18 33.62 -8.61
C LEU A 309 21.47 33.56 -7.11
N GLY A 310 20.79 34.42 -6.35
CA GLY A 310 20.82 34.42 -4.90
C GLY A 310 19.51 33.95 -4.30
N VAL A 311 19.57 33.44 -3.07
CA VAL A 311 18.40 33.31 -2.20
C VAL A 311 18.63 34.18 -0.98
N ARG A 312 17.78 35.19 -0.82
CA ARG A 312 17.72 35.99 0.41
C ARG A 312 16.92 35.24 1.45
N VAL A 313 17.55 34.93 2.59
CA VAL A 313 16.89 34.31 3.74
C VAL A 313 15.84 35.28 4.26
N THR A 314 14.60 34.83 4.36
CA THR A 314 13.51 35.64 4.90
C THR A 314 13.09 35.19 6.29
N ARG A 315 13.28 33.90 6.60
CA ARG A 315 12.90 33.32 7.89
C ARG A 315 13.68 32.04 8.18
N LEU A 316 14.01 31.80 9.45
CA LEU A 316 14.59 30.52 9.93
C LEU A 316 13.49 29.62 10.53
N THR A 317 13.62 28.30 10.40
CA THR A 317 12.60 27.36 10.92
C THR A 317 12.62 27.22 12.45
N GLN A 318 13.70 27.59 13.13
CA GLN A 318 13.75 27.57 14.61
C GLN A 318 12.78 28.57 15.26
N GLU A 319 12.35 29.60 14.53
CA GLU A 319 11.34 30.56 14.99
C GLU A 319 9.90 29.98 14.99
N ASP A 320 9.71 28.73 14.53
CA ASP A 320 8.42 28.01 14.53
C ASP A 320 8.34 26.94 15.65
N LEU A 321 9.36 26.77 16.48
CA LEU A 321 9.28 25.88 17.66
C LEU A 321 8.49 26.60 18.77
N PRO A 322 7.38 26.02 19.27
CA PRO A 322 6.76 26.55 20.48
C PRO A 322 7.77 26.46 21.63
N ALA A 323 7.86 27.53 22.41
CA ALA A 323 8.65 27.61 23.64
C ALA A 323 8.17 26.59 24.70
#